data_AF-A0A1D6F530-F1
#
_entry.id   AF-A0A1D6F530-F1
#
_cell.length_a   1.000
_cell.length_b   1.000
_cell.length_c   1.000
_cell.angle_alpha   90.00
_cell.angle_beta   90.00
_cell.angle_gamma   90.00
#
_symmetry.space_group_name_H-M   'P 1'
#
loop_
_entity.id
_entity.type
_entity.pdbx_description
1 polymer ?
#
loop_
_entity_poly.entity_id
_entity_poly.type
_entity_poly.pdbx_seq_one_letter_code
_entity_poly.pdbx_strand_id
1 'polypeptide(L)' 'MRHVLLDAARKVGIEGVEELFEDPAKGVDEVQEELKKYSSGISGVPHFVINDKYQLSGGQPPNLFMRAFEIAAKDGA' A
#
# COMPACT_ATOMS: atom_id res chain seq x y z
N MET A 1 -21.68 -2.45 3.40
CA MET A 1 -20.27 -2.35 2.96
C MET A 1 -20.16 -1.87 1.51
N ARG A 2 -20.78 -2.51 0.52
CA ARG A 2 -20.76 -2.08 -0.90
C ARG A 2 -21.01 -0.58 -1.12
N HIS A 3 -22.12 -0.04 -0.61
CA HIS A 3 -22.47 1.38 -0.79
C HIS A 3 -21.40 2.34 -0.23
N VAL A 4 -20.79 1.99 0.91
CA VAL A 4 -19.72 2.77 1.54
C VAL A 4 -18.48 2.85 0.63
N LEU A 5 -18.12 1.73 -0.02
CA LEU A 5 -16.98 1.66 -0.94
C LEU A 5 -17.27 2.43 -2.25
N LEU A 6 -18.48 2.32 -2.80
CA LEU A 6 -18.89 3.09 -3.98
C LEU A 6 -18.90 4.60 -3.72
N ASP A 7 -19.39 5.02 -2.55
CA ASP A 7 -19.37 6.43 -2.16
C ASP A 7 -17.95 6.95 -1.94
N ALA A 8 -17.06 6.14 -1.37
CA ALA A 8 -15.65 6.48 -1.21
C ALA A 8 -14.97 6.67 -2.58
N ALA A 9 -15.20 5.74 -3.52
CA ALA A 9 -14.69 5.83 -4.88
C ALA A 9 -15.18 7.09 -5.61
N ARG A 10 -16.49 7.38 -5.55
CA ARG A 10 -17.07 8.59 -6.15
C ARG A 10 -16.48 9.87 -5.58
N LYS A 11 -16.24 9.93 -4.26
CA LYS A 11 -15.63 11.09 -3.60
C LYS A 11 -14.23 11.41 -4.12
N VAL A 12 -13.48 10.41 -4.56
CA VAL A 12 -12.13 10.57 -5.11
C VAL A 12 -12.09 10.50 -6.65
N GLY A 13 -13.25 10.42 -7.31
CA GLY A 13 -13.36 10.42 -8.77
C GLY A 13 -12.98 9.09 -9.46
N ILE A 14 -13.03 7.97 -8.73
CA ILE A 14 -12.81 6.64 -9.32
C ILE A 14 -14.13 6.15 -9.93
N GLU A 15 -14.08 5.77 -11.21
CA GLU A 15 -15.20 5.22 -11.99
C GLU A 15 -15.08 3.70 -12.16
N GLY A 16 -16.15 3.02 -12.59
CA GLY A 16 -16.13 1.58 -12.92
C GLY A 16 -16.05 0.63 -11.73
N VAL A 17 -16.23 1.12 -10.50
CA VAL A 17 -16.13 0.30 -9.27
C VAL A 17 -17.30 -0.67 -9.14
N GLU A 18 -18.46 -0.35 -9.72
CA GLU A 18 -19.62 -1.23 -9.77
C GLU A 18 -19.27 -2.59 -10.38
N GLU A 19 -18.45 -2.61 -11.43
CA GLU A 19 -17.99 -3.82 -12.12
C GLU A 19 -17.09 -4.70 -11.25
N LEU A 20 -16.34 -4.11 -10.31
CA LEU A 20 -15.52 -4.86 -9.36
C LEU A 20 -16.37 -5.74 -8.45
N PHE A 21 -17.62 -5.35 -8.23
CA PHE A 21 -18.53 -6.07 -7.37
C PHE A 21 -19.51 -6.97 -8.13
N GLU A 22 -19.48 -7.01 -9.46
CA GLU A 22 -20.30 -7.95 -10.24
C GLU A 22 -19.74 -9.38 -10.13
N ASP A 23 -18.41 -9.50 -10.07
CA ASP A 23 -17.69 -10.75 -9.85
C ASP A 23 -16.91 -10.69 -8.52
N PRO A 24 -17.30 -11.47 -7.50
CA PRO A 24 -16.57 -11.54 -6.22
C PRO A 24 -15.10 -11.97 -6.32
N ALA A 25 -14.68 -12.59 -7.43
CA ALA A 25 -13.29 -12.99 -7.65
C ALA A 25 -12.42 -11.86 -8.23
N LYS A 26 -13.03 -10.83 -8.82
CA LYS A 26 -12.30 -9.73 -9.47
C LYS A 26 -11.48 -8.95 -8.44
N GLY A 27 -10.17 -8.87 -8.65
CA GLY A 27 -9.24 -8.21 -7.72
C GLY A 27 -8.73 -9.09 -6.57
N VAL A 28 -9.24 -10.32 -6.40
CA VAL A 28 -8.83 -11.19 -5.29
C VAL A 28 -7.44 -11.74 -5.52
N ASP A 29 -7.15 -12.23 -6.73
CA ASP A 29 -5.87 -12.86 -7.04
C ASP A 29 -4.72 -11.84 -6.93
N GLU A 30 -4.92 -10.62 -7.41
CA GLU A 30 -3.94 -9.53 -7.33
C GLU A 30 -3.62 -9.17 -5.88
N VAL A 31 -4.64 -9.04 -5.02
CA VAL A 31 -4.45 -8.77 -3.58
C VAL A 31 -3.72 -9.93 -2.90
N GLN A 32 -4.06 -11.18 -3.23
CA GLN A 32 -3.39 -12.35 -2.66
C GLN A 32 -1.93 -12.47 -3.11
N GLU A 33 -1.62 -12.15 -4.37
CA GLU A 33 -0.26 -12.13 -4.89
C GLU A 33 0.59 -11.05 -4.21
N GLU A 34 0.07 -9.84 -4.05
CA GLU A 34 0.77 -8.77 -3.30
C GLU A 34 1.00 -9.15 -1.84
N LEU A 35 -0.01 -9.71 -1.17
CA LEU A 35 0.12 -10.18 0.20
C LEU A 35 1.22 -11.25 0.32
N LYS A 36 1.25 -12.26 -0.58
CA LYS A 36 2.30 -13.28 -0.58
C LYS A 36 3.69 -12.69 -0.82
N LYS A 37 3.79 -11.71 -1.73
CA LYS A 37 5.06 -11.09 -2.10
C LYS A 37 5.64 -10.25 -0.98
N TYR A 38 4.81 -9.45 -0.30
CA TYR A 38 5.29 -8.41 0.62
C TYR A 38 5.14 -8.75 2.10
N SER A 39 4.22 -9.65 2.48
CA SER A 39 3.89 -9.85 3.91
C SER A 39 4.91 -10.70 4.67
N SER A 40 5.84 -11.35 3.97
CA SER A 40 6.88 -12.15 4.63
C SER A 40 7.77 -11.27 5.51
N GLY A 41 7.75 -11.52 6.82
CA GLY A 41 8.52 -10.75 7.80
C GLY A 41 7.88 -9.44 8.25
N ILE A 42 6.70 -9.08 7.75
CA ILE A 42 5.92 -7.94 8.23
C ILE A 42 4.98 -8.41 9.35
N SER A 43 5.20 -7.92 10.57
CA SER A 43 4.36 -8.23 11.74
C SER A 43 3.28 -7.17 12.03
N GLY A 44 3.30 -6.05 11.31
CA GLY A 44 2.34 -4.95 11.48
C GLY A 44 2.46 -3.89 10.40
N VAL A 45 1.36 -3.15 10.21
CA VAL A 45 1.23 -2.07 9.23
C VAL A 45 1.03 -0.71 9.93
N PRO A 46 1.44 0.42 9.32
CA PRO A 46 2.10 0.51 8.01
C PRO A 46 3.55 0.03 8.06
N HIS A 47 4.04 -0.53 6.95
CA HIS A 47 5.44 -0.93 6.76
C HIS A 47 5.92 -0.36 5.43
N PHE A 48 7.06 0.31 5.44
CA PHE A 48 7.61 1.01 4.28
C PHE A 48 8.95 0.39 3.91
N VAL A 49 9.15 0.18 2.61
CA VAL A 49 10.43 -0.22 2.03
C VAL A 49 10.85 0.83 1.02
N ILE A 50 12.01 1.43 1.22
CA ILE A 50 12.58 2.48 0.35
C ILE A 50 13.75 1.86 -0.42
N ASN A 51 13.70 1.94 -1.75
CA ASN A 51 14.71 1.38 -2.67
C ASN A 51 15.07 -0.09 -2.35
N ASP A 52 14.07 -0.90 -1.99
CA ASP A 52 14.22 -2.32 -1.62
C ASP A 52 15.24 -2.63 -0.49
N LYS A 53 15.68 -1.61 0.25
CA LYS A 53 16.81 -1.72 1.20
C LYS A 53 16.49 -1.17 2.58
N TYR A 54 15.91 0.02 2.67
CA TYR A 54 15.64 0.67 3.96
C TYR A 54 14.21 0.41 4.38
N GLN A 55 14.05 -0.16 5.57
CA GLN A 55 12.73 -0.54 6.09
C GLN A 55 12.34 0.34 7.28
N LEU A 56 11.10 0.77 7.31
CA LEU A 56 10.49 1.50 8.42
C LEU A 56 9.16 0.83 8.79
N SER A 57 9.06 0.36 10.03
CA SER A 57 7.82 -0.26 10.54
C SER A 57 7.07 0.70 11.45
N GLY A 58 5.75 0.77 11.28
CA GLY A 58 4.84 1.64 12.01
C GLY A 58 4.75 3.06 11.45
N GLY A 59 3.77 3.81 11.95
CA GLY A 59 3.58 5.23 11.67
C GLY A 59 4.64 6.09 12.35
N GLN A 60 5.88 6.00 11.87
CA GLN A 60 7.03 6.68 12.46
C GLN A 60 6.92 8.22 12.39
N PRO A 61 7.62 8.96 13.27
CA PRO A 61 7.68 10.41 13.18
C PRO A 61 8.30 10.91 11.85
N PRO A 62 7.87 12.08 11.32
CA PRO A 62 8.32 12.58 10.01
C PRO A 62 9.84 12.71 9.86
N ASN A 63 10.56 13.10 10.92
CA ASN A 63 12.02 13.24 10.89
C ASN A 63 12.74 11.93 10.59
N LEU A 64 12.16 10.77 10.95
CA LEU A 64 12.76 9.48 10.65
C LEU A 64 12.62 9.13 9.16
N PHE A 65 11.48 9.46 8.55
CA PHE A 65 11.29 9.35 7.10
C PHE A 65 12.25 10.27 6.34
N MET A 66 12.38 11.54 6.75
CA MET A 66 13.31 12.49 6.12
C MET A 66 14.75 11.94 6.09
N ARG A 67 15.22 11.41 7.22
CA ARG A 67 16.55 10.78 7.29
C ARG A 67 16.66 9.55 6.38
N ALA A 68 15.63 8.69 6.34
CA ALA A 68 15.65 7.51 5.47
C ALA A 68 15.74 7.89 4.00
N PHE A 69 15.02 8.94 3.57
CA PHE A 69 15.11 9.47 2.21
C PHE A 69 16.50 10.05 1.90
N GLU A 70 17.10 10.82 2.81
CA GLU A 70 18.45 11.36 2.63
C GLU A 70 19.50 10.26 2.46
N ILE A 71 19.41 9.19 3.26
CA ILE A 71 20.32 8.04 3.15
C ILE A 71 20.09 7.32 1.82
N ALA A 72 18.83 7.02 1.48
CA ALA A 72 18.49 6.31 0.25
C ALA A 72 18.92 7.06 -1.02
N ALA A 73 18.84 8.39 -1.00
CA ALA A 73 19.29 9.24 -2.10
C ALA A 73 20.81 9.25 -2.26
N LYS A 74 21.57 9.22 -1.15
CA LYS A 74 23.04 9.20 -1.18
C LYS A 74 23.61 7.85 -1.62
N ASP A 75 23.00 6.75 -1.20
CA ASP A 75 23.45 5.39 -1.56
C ASP A 75 23.19 5.05 -3.04
N GLY A 76 22.33 5.80 -3.73
CA GLY A 76 22.05 5.65 -5.16
C GLY A 76 22.86 6.61 -6.06
N ALA A 77 23.71 7.46 -5.48
CA ALA A 77 24.56 8.43 -6.19
C ALA A 77 25.96 7.86 -6.50
#